data_AF-A0A534RXW2-F1
#
_entry.id   AF-A0A534RXW2-F1
#
_cell.length_a   1.000
_cell.length_b   1.000
_cell.length_c   1.000
_cell.angle_alpha   90.00
_cell.angle_beta   90.00
_cell.angle_gamma   90.00
#
_symmetry.space_group_name_H-M   'P 1'
#
loop_
_entity.id
_entity.type
_entity.pdbx_description
1 polymer ?
#
loop_
_entity_poly.entity_id
_entity_poly.type
_entity_poly.pdbx_seq_one_letter_code
_entity_poly.pdbx_strand_id
1 'polypeptide(L)'
;DAKIVIDDNELDRHPEIAALRDASAEDPSEVQAREAGLTFIKLDGNVGCCVNGAGLAMATMDLVKYYGGEPANFLDIGGSSNPQKVMSALRIITADPKVKAILFNIFGGITRGDDVANGIVEATRQ
;
A
#
# COMPACT_ATOMS: atom_id res chain seq x y z
N ASP A 1 -9.98 32.14 6.84
CA ASP A 1 -9.35 30.82 6.91
C ASP A 1 -9.32 30.22 5.51
N ALA A 2 -8.29 29.44 5.16
CA ALA A 2 -8.12 28.86 3.84
C ALA A 2 -7.47 27.47 3.92
N LYS A 3 -7.99 26.52 3.14
CA LYS A 3 -7.41 25.19 2.95
C LYS A 3 -7.06 25.02 1.48
N ILE A 4 -5.80 24.70 1.21
CA ILE A 4 -5.29 24.45 -0.13
C ILE A 4 -4.83 22.99 -0.17
N VAL A 5 -5.25 22.26 -1.21
CA VAL A 5 -4.76 20.91 -1.51
C VAL A 5 -3.92 21.04 -2.77
N ILE A 6 -2.68 20.56 -2.70
CA ILE A 6 -1.73 20.63 -3.80
C ILE A 6 -1.81 19.32 -4.59
N ASP A 7 -1.65 19.40 -5.92
CA ASP A 7 -1.51 18.22 -6.75
C ASP A 7 -0.14 17.58 -6.50
N ASP A 8 -0.12 16.38 -5.92
CA ASP A 8 1.10 15.63 -5.62
C ASP A 8 1.95 15.37 -6.87
N ASN A 9 1.34 15.29 -8.06
CA ASN A 9 2.07 15.03 -9.31
C ASN A 9 2.90 16.22 -9.80
N GLU A 10 2.65 17.43 -9.30
CA GLU A 10 3.35 18.65 -9.71
C GLU A 10 4.38 19.12 -8.66
N LEU A 11 4.48 18.42 -7.51
CA LEU A 11 5.40 18.80 -6.42
C LEU A 11 6.87 18.74 -6.82
N ASP A 12 7.23 17.92 -7.82
CA ASP A 12 8.60 17.82 -8.34
C ASP A 12 9.08 19.13 -8.99
N ARG A 13 8.14 19.93 -9.52
CA ARG A 13 8.39 21.25 -10.13
C ARG A 13 8.33 22.40 -9.12
N HIS A 14 7.89 22.12 -7.89
CA HIS A 14 7.69 23.09 -6.82
C HIS A 14 8.42 22.67 -5.53
N PRO A 15 9.77 22.61 -5.54
CA PRO A 15 10.56 22.17 -4.38
C PRO A 15 10.29 22.99 -3.12
N GLU A 16 9.96 24.28 -3.27
CA GLU A 16 9.58 25.17 -2.19
C GLU A 16 8.27 24.74 -1.51
N ILE A 17 7.32 24.18 -2.26
CA ILE A 17 6.05 23.67 -1.72
C ILE A 17 6.26 22.28 -1.14
N ALA A 18 7.03 21.42 -1.82
CA ALA A 18 7.36 20.08 -1.32
C ALA A 18 8.06 20.12 0.05
N ALA A 19 8.92 21.13 0.28
CA ALA A 19 9.59 21.35 1.56
C ALA A 19 8.65 21.73 2.72
N LEU A 20 7.41 22.17 2.43
CA LEU A 20 6.41 22.50 3.45
C LEU A 20 5.66 21.27 3.98
N ARG A 21 5.92 20.07 3.43
CA ARG A 21 5.22 18.86 3.83
C ARG A 21 5.59 18.45 5.26
N ASP A 22 4.60 18.45 6.13
CA ASP A 22 4.75 18.02 7.52
C ASP A 22 4.39 16.54 7.68
N ALA A 23 5.41 15.67 7.67
CA ALA A 23 5.22 14.23 7.84
C ALA A 23 4.68 13.85 9.23
N SER A 24 4.77 14.72 10.24
CA SER A 24 4.23 14.45 11.57
C SER A 24 2.70 14.57 11.64
N ALA A 25 2.10 15.23 10.64
CA ALA A 25 0.66 15.36 10.49
C ALA A 25 0.03 14.22 9.65
N GLU A 26 0.83 13.31 9.10
CA GLU A 26 0.40 12.16 8.30
C GLU A 26 0.41 10.86 9.12
N ASP A 27 -0.34 9.84 8.68
CA ASP A 27 -0.25 8.52 9.31
C ASP A 27 1.15 7.93 9.06
N PRO A 28 1.88 7.45 10.09
CA PRO A 28 3.22 6.91 9.94
C PRO A 28 3.32 5.75 8.94
N SER A 29 2.25 4.97 8.77
CA SER A 29 2.20 3.86 7.82
C SER A 29 2.11 4.34 6.36
N GLU A 30 1.40 5.44 6.11
CA GLU A 30 1.30 6.07 4.78
C GLU A 30 2.63 6.75 4.40
N VAL A 31 3.31 7.38 5.37
CA VAL A 31 4.66 7.94 5.16
C VAL A 31 5.64 6.84 4.77
N GLN A 32 5.70 5.74 5.54
CA GLN A 32 6.58 4.61 5.24
C GLN A 32 6.27 3.95 3.89
N ALA A 33 4.98 3.82 3.54
CA ALA A 33 4.57 3.30 2.25
C ALA A 33 5.06 4.18 1.10
N ARG A 34 4.89 5.49 1.22
CA ARG A 34 5.32 6.47 0.22
C ARG A 34 6.83 6.45 0.00
N GLU A 35 7.62 6.37 1.06
CA GLU A 35 9.08 6.20 0.98
C GLU A 35 9.48 4.88 0.28
N ALA A 36 8.69 3.83 0.44
CA ALA A 36 8.85 2.55 -0.26
C ALA A 36 8.29 2.53 -1.69
N GLY A 37 7.73 3.65 -2.18
CA GLY A 37 7.10 3.74 -3.51
C GLY A 37 5.84 2.86 -3.63
N LEU A 38 5.07 2.78 -2.54
CA LEU A 38 3.79 2.08 -2.43
C LEU A 38 2.66 3.10 -2.30
N THR A 39 1.50 2.80 -2.89
CA THR A 39 0.28 3.57 -2.61
C THR A 39 -0.50 2.84 -1.54
N PHE A 40 -0.52 3.37 -0.32
CA PHE A 40 -1.17 2.77 0.84
C PHE A 40 -2.14 3.76 1.47
N ILE A 41 -3.31 3.28 1.89
CA ILE A 41 -4.25 4.06 2.69
C ILE A 41 -4.71 3.16 3.83
N LYS A 42 -4.67 3.66 5.05
CA LYS A 42 -5.11 2.92 6.23
C LYS A 42 -6.64 2.91 6.34
N LEU A 43 -7.22 1.74 6.66
CA LEU A 43 -8.63 1.57 6.99
C LEU A 43 -8.76 0.91 8.38
N ASP A 44 -10.00 0.75 8.87
CA ASP A 44 -10.29 0.26 10.23
C ASP A 44 -10.64 -1.24 10.30
N GLY A 45 -10.29 -2.00 9.27
CA GLY A 45 -10.62 -3.42 9.15
C GLY A 45 -9.61 -4.39 9.77
N ASN A 46 -9.78 -5.67 9.43
CA ASN A 46 -8.99 -6.79 9.95
C ASN A 46 -8.38 -7.70 8.85
N VAL A 47 -8.69 -7.47 7.58
CA VAL A 47 -8.10 -8.17 6.43
C VAL A 47 -7.18 -7.22 5.68
N GLY A 48 -5.87 -7.44 5.79
CA GLY A 48 -4.90 -6.70 5.00
C GLY A 48 -4.99 -7.09 3.53
N CYS A 49 -4.95 -6.12 2.62
CA CYS A 49 -4.98 -6.38 1.17
C CYS A 49 -3.61 -6.02 0.56
N CYS A 50 -3.03 -6.91 -0.24
CA CYS A 50 -1.81 -6.65 -1.00
C CYS A 50 -2.05 -6.98 -2.48
N VAL A 51 -2.08 -5.95 -3.32
CA VAL A 51 -2.63 -6.02 -4.67
C VAL A 51 -1.75 -5.22 -5.65
N ASN A 52 -1.74 -5.61 -6.93
CA ASN A 52 -1.14 -4.82 -8.00
C ASN A 52 -2.21 -4.13 -8.87
N GLY A 53 -2.11 -2.81 -8.96
CA GLY A 53 -3.04 -1.94 -9.68
C GLY A 53 -4.19 -1.43 -8.80
N ALA A 54 -4.36 -0.12 -8.77
CA ALA A 54 -5.39 0.56 -7.96
C ALA A 54 -6.82 0.05 -8.21
N GLY A 55 -7.19 -0.22 -9.46
CA GLY A 55 -8.52 -0.75 -9.79
C GLY A 55 -8.77 -2.15 -9.20
N LEU A 56 -7.76 -3.02 -9.26
CA LEU A 56 -7.83 -4.35 -8.66
C LEU A 56 -7.83 -4.26 -7.13
N ALA A 57 -7.09 -3.30 -6.55
CA ALA A 57 -7.05 -3.08 -5.10
C ALA A 57 -8.44 -2.68 -4.57
N MET A 58 -9.13 -1.75 -5.23
CA MET A 58 -10.51 -1.39 -4.90
C MET A 58 -11.45 -2.59 -5.01
N ALA A 59 -11.42 -3.32 -6.13
CA ALA A 59 -12.26 -4.51 -6.31
C ALA A 59 -11.98 -5.61 -5.26
N THR A 60 -10.73 -5.72 -4.80
CA THR A 60 -10.35 -6.70 -3.76
C THR A 60 -10.93 -6.32 -2.41
N MET A 61 -10.88 -5.04 -2.03
CA MET A 61 -11.51 -4.55 -0.81
C MET A 61 -13.03 -4.75 -0.85
N ASP A 62 -13.66 -4.44 -1.99
CA ASP A 62 -15.09 -4.67 -2.20
C ASP A 62 -15.44 -6.15 -2.04
N LEU A 63 -14.63 -7.06 -2.59
CA LEU A 63 -14.80 -8.50 -2.45
C LEU A 63 -14.67 -8.95 -0.99
N VAL A 64 -13.65 -8.46 -0.27
CA VAL A 64 -13.46 -8.75 1.16
C VAL A 64 -14.71 -8.33 1.95
N LYS A 65 -15.19 -7.10 1.71
CA LYS A 65 -16.39 -6.57 2.35
C LYS A 65 -17.65 -7.36 2.00
N TYR A 66 -17.81 -7.71 0.73
CA TYR A 66 -18.95 -8.49 0.23
C TYR A 66 -19.05 -9.87 0.91
N TYR A 67 -17.92 -10.52 1.17
CA TYR A 67 -17.86 -11.81 1.88
C TYR A 67 -17.79 -11.66 3.42
N GLY A 68 -18.08 -10.48 3.97
CA GLY A 68 -18.22 -10.24 5.40
C GLY A 68 -16.93 -9.98 6.18
N GLY A 69 -15.79 -9.82 5.49
CA GLY A 69 -14.56 -9.31 6.08
C GLY A 69 -14.53 -7.79 6.13
N GLU A 70 -13.56 -7.22 6.83
CA GLU A 70 -13.35 -5.77 6.86
C GLU A 70 -11.95 -5.46 6.29
N PRO A 71 -11.84 -4.75 5.15
CA PRO A 71 -10.53 -4.40 4.60
C PRO A 71 -9.79 -3.45 5.55
N ALA A 72 -8.58 -3.83 5.95
CA ALA A 72 -7.74 -3.07 6.88
C ALA A 72 -6.93 -1.98 6.18
N ASN A 73 -6.74 -2.10 4.86
CA ASN A 73 -5.99 -1.13 4.08
C ASN A 73 -6.34 -1.23 2.59
N PHE A 74 -6.10 -0.13 1.88
CA PHE A 74 -5.82 -0.14 0.45
C PHE A 74 -4.31 -0.26 0.28
N LEU A 75 -3.85 -1.07 -0.66
CA LEU A 75 -2.45 -1.10 -1.06
C LEU A 75 -2.30 -1.51 -2.52
N ASP A 76 -1.59 -0.68 -3.27
CA ASP A 76 -1.10 -0.96 -4.61
C ASP A 76 0.44 -0.99 -4.62
N ILE A 77 1.01 -2.14 -4.97
CA ILE A 77 2.48 -2.33 -5.12
C ILE A 77 3.00 -1.92 -6.51
N GLY A 78 2.11 -1.63 -7.45
CA GLY A 78 2.39 -1.32 -8.85
C GLY A 78 2.70 -2.56 -9.70
N GLY A 79 2.94 -2.35 -11.00
CA GLY A 79 3.21 -3.44 -11.96
C GLY A 79 4.66 -3.98 -11.96
N SER A 80 5.58 -3.34 -11.25
CA SER A 80 6.99 -3.74 -11.20
C SER A 80 7.21 -4.94 -10.28
N SER A 81 7.89 -5.98 -10.74
CA SER A 81 8.12 -7.22 -9.99
C SER A 81 9.24 -7.15 -8.94
N ASN A 82 9.36 -6.04 -8.19
CA ASN A 82 10.40 -5.87 -7.18
C ASN A 82 10.03 -6.58 -5.86
N PRO A 83 10.75 -7.64 -5.42
CA PRO A 83 10.47 -8.34 -4.17
C PRO A 83 10.52 -7.44 -2.94
N GLN A 84 11.35 -6.39 -2.98
CA GLN A 84 11.50 -5.45 -1.85
C GLN A 84 10.21 -4.67 -1.57
N LYS A 85 9.41 -4.38 -2.60
CA LYS A 85 8.10 -3.74 -2.42
C LYS A 85 7.13 -4.64 -1.65
N VAL A 86 7.15 -5.94 -1.95
CA VAL A 86 6.32 -6.94 -1.25
C VAL A 86 6.74 -7.06 0.22
N MET A 87 8.04 -7.02 0.50
CA MET A 87 8.55 -7.03 1.88
C MET A 87 8.13 -5.78 2.66
N SER A 88 8.30 -4.58 2.08
CA SER A 88 7.84 -3.33 2.71
C SER A 88 6.34 -3.32 2.94
N ALA A 89 5.55 -3.76 1.94
CA ALA A 89 4.11 -3.92 2.06
C ALA A 89 3.72 -4.83 3.24
N LEU A 90 4.35 -6.01 3.32
CA LEU A 90 4.09 -6.94 4.42
C LEU A 90 4.44 -6.36 5.77
N ARG A 91 5.60 -5.70 5.91
CA ARG A 91 5.99 -5.03 7.16
C ARG A 91 4.98 -3.97 7.59
N ILE A 92 4.47 -3.17 6.65
CA ILE A 92 3.48 -2.12 6.94
C ILE A 92 2.15 -2.74 7.37
N ILE A 93 1.66 -3.76 6.66
CA ILE A 93 0.39 -4.44 6.97
C ILE A 93 0.47 -5.16 8.33
N THR A 94 1.57 -5.87 8.60
CA THR A 94 1.71 -6.65 9.84
C THR A 94 2.02 -5.79 11.07
N ALA A 95 2.43 -4.54 10.88
CA ALA A 95 2.58 -3.58 11.97
C ALA A 95 1.22 -3.15 12.57
N ASP A 96 0.10 -3.33 11.84
CA ASP A 96 -1.22 -3.05 12.37
C ASP A 96 -1.76 -4.25 13.19
N PRO A 97 -1.93 -4.12 14.51
CA PRO A 97 -2.39 -5.22 15.37
C PRO A 97 -3.85 -5.65 15.08
N LYS A 98 -4.63 -4.85 14.36
CA LYS A 98 -6.01 -5.20 13.96
C LYS A 98 -6.04 -6.24 12.85
N VAL A 99 -5.00 -6.32 12.02
CA VAL A 99 -4.91 -7.27 10.91
C VAL A 99 -4.82 -8.69 11.46
N LYS A 100 -5.72 -9.57 11.00
CA LYS A 100 -5.80 -11.00 11.36
C LYS A 100 -5.55 -11.93 10.19
N ALA A 101 -5.73 -11.45 8.96
CA ALA A 101 -5.45 -12.18 7.74
C ALA A 101 -4.94 -11.22 6.67
N ILE A 102 -4.16 -11.72 5.70
CA ILE A 102 -3.69 -10.94 4.55
C ILE A 102 -4.13 -11.65 3.28
N LEU A 103 -4.83 -10.92 2.40
CA LEU A 103 -5.21 -11.37 1.07
C LEU A 103 -4.23 -10.80 0.04
N PHE A 104 -3.44 -11.68 -0.57
CA PHE A 104 -2.67 -11.36 -1.76
C PHE A 104 -3.53 -11.61 -2.99
N ASN A 105 -3.83 -10.56 -3.74
CA ASN A 105 -4.54 -10.67 -5.01
C ASN A 105 -3.69 -10.04 -6.10
N ILE A 106 -2.92 -10.88 -6.80
CA ILE A 106 -1.96 -10.42 -7.79
C ILE A 106 -2.33 -11.00 -9.14
N PHE A 107 -2.57 -10.12 -10.12
CA PHE A 107 -2.81 -10.52 -11.50
C PHE A 107 -1.51 -10.41 -12.30
N GLY A 108 -0.94 -11.55 -12.66
CA GLY A 108 0.29 -11.64 -13.42
C GLY A 108 0.10 -11.17 -14.86
N GLY A 109 1.02 -10.31 -15.31
CA GLY A 109 1.08 -9.81 -16.68
C GLY A 109 2.54 -9.59 -17.05
N ILE A 110 3.01 -8.35 -16.93
CA ILE A 110 4.45 -8.05 -16.93
C ILE A 110 5.08 -8.48 -15.59
N THR A 111 4.32 -8.37 -14.51
CA THR A 111 4.74 -8.85 -13.18
C THR A 111 4.86 -10.36 -13.19
N ARG A 112 6.06 -10.88 -12.94
CA ARG A 112 6.25 -12.33 -12.79
C ARG A 112 5.74 -12.79 -11.42
N GLY A 113 4.94 -13.84 -11.41
CA GLY A 113 4.37 -14.38 -10.17
C GLY A 113 5.43 -14.96 -9.22
N ASP A 114 6.55 -15.45 -9.74
CA ASP A 114 7.64 -16.00 -8.93
C ASP A 114 8.41 -14.91 -8.18
N ASP A 115 8.61 -13.74 -8.76
CA ASP A 115 9.20 -12.59 -8.04
C ASP A 115 8.35 -12.20 -6.82
N VAL A 116 7.02 -12.20 -6.98
CA VAL A 116 6.08 -11.93 -5.88
C VAL A 116 6.11 -13.03 -4.83
N ALA A 117 6.04 -14.30 -5.26
CA ALA A 117 6.10 -15.44 -4.35
C ALA A 117 7.41 -15.47 -3.54
N ASN A 118 8.54 -15.20 -4.19
CA ASN A 118 9.85 -15.07 -3.53
C ASN A 118 9.85 -13.92 -2.52
N GLY A 119 9.27 -12.76 -2.88
CA GLY A 119 9.13 -11.63 -1.97
C GLY A 119 8.31 -11.96 -0.72
N ILE A 120 7.21 -12.73 -0.87
CA ILE A 120 6.41 -13.21 0.27
C ILE A 120 7.24 -14.15 1.15
N VAL A 121 7.88 -15.17 0.56
CA VAL A 121 8.68 -16.14 1.31
C VAL A 121 9.80 -15.44 2.08
N GLU A 122 10.51 -14.52 1.44
CA GLU A 122 11.61 -13.81 2.07
C GLU A 122 11.13 -12.88 3.20
N ALA A 123 10.00 -12.19 3.00
CA ALA A 123 9.39 -11.38 4.05
C ALA A 123 9.01 -12.19 5.31
N THR A 124 8.62 -13.47 5.16
CA THR A 124 8.28 -14.33 6.30
C THR A 124 9.48 -14.88 7.08
N ARG A 125 10.70 -14.73 6.55
CA ARG A 125 11.94 -15.21 7.19
C ARG A 125 12.62 -14.16 8.07
N GLN A 126 12.18 -12.90 7.99
CA GLN A 126 12.68 -11.76 8.76
C GLN A 126 11.75 -11.43 9.91
#